data_AF-A0A7W1P0V0-F1
#
_entry.id   AF-A0A7W1P0V0-F1
#
_cell.length_a   1.000
_cell.length_b   1.000
_cell.length_c   1.000
_cell.angle_alpha   90.00
_cell.angle_beta   90.00
_cell.angle_gamma   90.00
#
_symmetry.space_group_name_H-M   'P 1'
#
loop_
_entity.id
_entity.type
_entity.pdbx_description
1 polymer ?
#
loop_
_entity_poly.entity_id
_entity_poly.type
_entity_poly.pdbx_seq_one_letter_code
_entity_poly.pdbx_strand_id
1 'polypeptide(L)'
;MGKRPTFNAPRPTLTQRHINVGRSSLSVGRSGSNPVNSYTHPLSSKQAAELRLLLDELGFQFASRPYTLYFAQKEKLSAAVYGKGPKLLLQGKGIEEFVQFELEPKILGEAKLGYEEVHSPEMFEPHFGVDESGKGDFFGPLVIAGVYVDRGIARNFMDAGIQDSKRIGSDARIHSLADVIRKTHGAIADSVVIGPERYNDLYEKFGNLNSLLGWGHARVIENLLARRPGCPRALSDKFADARVIQRSLLQRGREIKLDQRTKAESDLAVAAASIIAREAFINWLNARGKALCVKLGRGVSGSVKQTARDLVAKHGPAILRQVAKVHFRTAHEIAPESFAAPAPRTEWRR
;
A
#
# COMPACT_ATOMS: atom_id res chain seq x y z
N MET A 1 -53.58 -42.55 68.45
CA MET A 1 -52.10 -42.50 68.31
C MET A 1 -51.81 -41.67 67.06
N GLY A 2 -51.19 -40.51 67.05
CA GLY A 2 -50.55 -39.69 68.07
C GLY A 2 -50.13 -38.36 67.41
N LYS A 3 -50.50 -37.26 68.07
CA LYS A 3 -49.84 -35.95 68.16
C LYS A 3 -49.44 -35.20 66.88
N ARG A 4 -50.10 -34.04 66.69
CA ARG A 4 -49.49 -32.84 66.09
C ARG A 4 -48.21 -32.46 66.85
N PRO A 5 -47.24 -31.84 66.16
CA PRO A 5 -46.43 -30.79 66.76
C PRO A 5 -46.54 -29.47 66.00
N THR A 6 -46.35 -28.43 66.79
CA THR A 6 -46.46 -26.99 66.52
C THR A 6 -45.07 -26.33 66.41
N PHE A 7 -45.03 -25.12 65.83
CA PHE A 7 -43.94 -24.11 65.86
C PHE A 7 -42.66 -24.50 65.07
N ASN A 8 -41.93 -23.61 64.39
CA ASN A 8 -41.76 -22.16 64.54
C ASN A 8 -41.28 -21.56 63.20
N ALA A 9 -41.78 -20.39 62.82
CA ALA A 9 -41.32 -19.65 61.64
C ALA A 9 -40.05 -18.86 61.96
N PRO A 10 -39.09 -18.76 61.03
CA PRO A 10 -38.10 -17.67 61.03
C PRO A 10 -38.52 -16.56 60.05
N ARG A 11 -38.60 -15.31 60.54
CA ARG A 11 -38.37 -14.08 59.75
C ARG A 11 -36.98 -13.52 60.16
N PRO A 12 -36.40 -12.54 59.46
CA PRO A 12 -35.94 -12.54 58.08
C PRO A 12 -34.42 -12.19 58.04
N THR A 13 -33.65 -12.71 57.08
CA THR A 13 -32.33 -12.14 56.77
C THR A 13 -32.43 -11.26 55.52
N LEU A 14 -32.52 -9.95 55.75
CA LEU A 14 -32.31 -8.91 54.75
C LEU A 14 -30.84 -8.92 54.30
N THR A 15 -30.49 -9.78 53.34
CA THR A 15 -29.29 -9.54 52.53
C THR A 15 -29.61 -8.43 51.53
N GLN A 16 -29.16 -7.23 51.84
CA GLN A 16 -29.01 -6.14 50.87
C GLN A 16 -28.20 -6.64 49.68
N ARG A 17 -28.88 -7.03 48.60
CA ARG A 17 -28.25 -7.07 47.28
C ARG A 17 -28.13 -5.62 46.83
N HIS A 18 -26.93 -5.07 47.01
CA HIS A 18 -26.51 -3.88 46.28
C HIS A 18 -26.67 -4.16 44.79
N ILE A 19 -27.73 -3.61 44.18
CA ILE A 19 -27.84 -3.47 42.74
C ILE A 19 -26.82 -2.39 42.37
N ASN A 20 -25.61 -2.84 42.08
CA ASN A 20 -24.58 -1.98 41.52
C ASN A 20 -24.99 -1.72 40.06
N VAL A 21 -25.64 -0.59 39.82
CA VAL A 21 -25.87 -0.04 38.48
C VAL A 21 -24.51 0.42 37.98
N GLY A 22 -23.71 -0.55 37.53
CA GLY A 22 -22.44 -0.29 36.86
C GLY A 22 -22.73 0.48 35.59
N ARG A 23 -22.34 1.77 35.59
CA ARG A 23 -22.17 2.57 34.39
C ARG A 23 -21.36 1.75 33.39
N SER A 24 -22.04 1.26 32.34
CA SER A 24 -21.39 0.75 31.14
C SER A 24 -20.73 1.93 30.44
N SER A 25 -19.51 2.27 30.85
CA SER A 25 -18.60 3.03 30.01
C SER A 25 -18.31 2.14 28.80
N LEU A 26 -18.92 2.48 27.66
CA LEU A 26 -18.48 2.02 26.35
C LEU A 26 -17.02 2.44 26.20
N SER A 27 -16.11 1.53 26.55
CA SER A 27 -14.71 1.62 26.19
C SER A 27 -14.64 1.42 24.67
N VAL A 28 -14.66 2.51 23.92
CA VAL A 28 -14.19 2.51 22.54
C VAL A 28 -12.73 2.04 22.62
N GLY A 29 -12.49 0.81 22.17
CA GLY A 29 -11.16 0.23 22.16
C GLY A 29 -10.23 1.18 21.41
N ARG A 30 -9.17 1.65 22.08
CA ARG A 30 -8.03 2.28 21.43
C ARG A 30 -7.41 1.24 20.51
N SER A 31 -7.73 1.30 19.22
CA SER A 31 -6.99 0.63 18.17
C SER A 31 -5.56 1.15 18.20
N GLY A 32 -4.60 0.25 18.39
CA GLY A 32 -3.17 0.57 18.32
C GLY A 32 -2.73 0.78 16.87
N SER A 33 -3.26 1.79 16.19
CA SER A 33 -2.73 2.27 14.91
C SER A 33 -1.32 2.83 15.12
N ASN A 34 -0.44 2.63 14.15
CA ASN A 34 0.81 3.39 14.12
C ASN A 34 0.48 4.89 14.08
N PRO A 35 1.10 5.75 14.91
CA PRO A 35 0.72 7.15 14.99
C PRO A 35 0.89 7.81 13.61
N VAL A 36 -0.21 8.35 13.08
CA VAL A 36 -0.19 9.20 11.89
C VAL A 36 0.70 10.40 12.21
N ASN A 37 1.88 10.46 11.60
CA ASN A 37 2.86 11.53 11.83
C ASN A 37 2.67 12.73 10.91
N SER A 38 1.91 12.55 9.81
CA SER A 38 1.48 13.63 8.93
C SER A 38 0.17 13.29 8.24
N TYR A 39 -0.67 14.31 8.05
CA TYR A 39 -1.92 14.22 7.30
C TYR A 39 -2.03 15.40 6.35
N THR A 40 -2.50 15.17 5.12
CA THR A 40 -2.72 16.26 4.17
C THR A 40 -4.07 16.17 3.51
N HIS A 41 -4.76 17.30 3.38
CA HIS A 41 -6.05 17.37 2.73
C HIS A 41 -6.17 18.65 1.88
N PRO A 42 -6.59 18.57 0.61
CA PRO A 42 -6.97 19.74 -0.16
C PRO A 42 -8.16 20.45 0.48
N LEU A 43 -8.16 21.77 0.52
CA LEU A 43 -9.25 22.59 1.04
C LEU A 43 -9.76 23.52 -0.06
N SER A 44 -11.05 23.85 -0.01
CA SER A 44 -11.55 25.04 -0.69
C SER A 44 -11.09 26.31 0.04
N SER A 45 -11.13 27.46 -0.63
CA SER A 45 -10.80 28.75 0.02
C SER A 45 -11.72 29.06 1.21
N LYS A 46 -12.99 28.62 1.13
CA LYS A 46 -13.97 28.75 2.22
C LYS A 46 -13.54 27.90 3.42
N GLN A 47 -13.25 26.62 3.20
CA GLN A 47 -12.78 25.71 4.26
C GLN A 47 -11.46 26.18 4.89
N ALA A 48 -10.56 26.75 4.09
CA ALA A 48 -9.31 27.32 4.61
C ALA A 48 -9.55 28.54 5.51
N ALA A 49 -10.56 29.36 5.23
CA ALA A 49 -10.95 30.48 6.09
C ALA A 49 -11.62 29.99 7.38
N GLU A 50 -12.56 29.04 7.28
CA GLU A 50 -13.24 28.42 8.42
C GLU A 50 -12.25 27.71 9.35
N LEU A 51 -11.30 26.95 8.80
CA LEU A 51 -10.26 26.28 9.57
C LEU A 51 -9.38 27.25 10.34
N ARG A 52 -9.12 28.44 9.79
CA ARG A 52 -8.34 29.46 10.49
C ARG A 52 -9.05 29.92 11.76
N LEU A 53 -10.36 30.15 11.69
CA LEU A 53 -11.17 30.57 12.83
C LEU A 53 -11.23 29.45 13.88
N LEU A 54 -11.42 28.20 13.45
CA LEU A 54 -11.44 27.05 14.34
C LEU A 54 -10.10 26.87 15.07
N LEU A 55 -8.97 27.01 14.38
CA LEU A 55 -7.65 26.91 15.01
C LEU A 55 -7.43 27.99 16.06
N ASP A 56 -7.92 29.21 15.83
CA ASP A 56 -7.89 30.30 16.79
C ASP A 56 -8.75 30.00 18.03
N GLU A 57 -9.99 29.52 17.83
CA GLU A 57 -10.90 29.10 18.90
C GLU A 57 -10.32 27.97 19.75
N LEU A 58 -9.64 27.01 19.12
CA LEU A 58 -8.96 25.91 19.79
C LEU A 58 -7.64 26.33 20.47
N GLY A 59 -7.24 27.59 20.36
CA GLY A 59 -6.05 28.14 21.02
C GLY A 59 -4.73 27.75 20.36
N PHE A 60 -4.71 27.53 19.04
CA PHE A 60 -3.45 27.39 18.31
C PHE A 60 -2.72 28.73 18.21
N GLN A 61 -1.40 28.68 18.35
CA GLN A 61 -0.54 29.85 18.18
C GLN A 61 -0.13 30.00 16.72
N PHE A 62 -0.42 31.14 16.13
CA PHE A 62 -0.08 31.42 14.74
C PHE A 62 1.36 31.93 14.59
N ALA A 63 2.04 31.46 13.54
CA ALA A 63 3.36 31.96 13.16
C ALA A 63 3.47 32.09 11.63
N SER A 64 4.39 32.92 11.18
CA SER A 64 4.66 33.07 9.75
C SER A 64 5.59 31.97 9.24
N ARG A 65 5.22 31.33 8.13
CA ARG A 65 6.04 30.35 7.41
C ARG A 65 5.99 30.63 5.90
N PRO A 66 7.11 30.51 5.18
CA PRO A 66 7.14 30.72 3.73
C PRO A 66 6.10 29.86 3.00
N TYR A 67 5.46 30.44 1.98
CA TYR A 67 4.50 29.77 1.08
C TYR A 67 3.19 29.31 1.73
N THR A 68 2.95 29.65 3.00
CA THR A 68 1.68 29.35 3.70
C THR A 68 0.73 30.56 3.67
N LEU A 69 -0.58 30.29 3.61
CA LEU A 69 -1.63 31.25 3.95
C LEU A 69 -1.59 31.55 5.45
N TYR A 70 -1.38 30.51 6.25
CA TYR A 70 -1.10 30.59 7.67
C TYR A 70 -0.48 29.28 8.16
N PHE A 71 0.26 29.39 9.25
CA PHE A 71 0.73 28.27 10.04
C PHE A 71 0.29 28.48 11.48
N ALA A 72 -0.20 27.42 12.11
CA ALA A 72 -0.62 27.43 13.50
C ALA A 72 -0.09 26.19 14.22
N GLN A 73 0.20 26.31 15.52
CA GLN A 73 0.70 25.20 16.32
C GLN A 73 0.09 25.20 17.72
N LYS A 74 -0.32 24.02 18.20
CA LYS A 74 -0.73 23.78 19.59
C LYS A 74 -0.03 22.53 20.08
N GLU A 75 0.69 22.65 21.19
CA GLU A 75 1.49 21.56 21.76
C GLU A 75 2.40 20.90 20.71
N LYS A 76 2.19 19.60 20.43
CA LYS A 76 2.94 18.79 19.47
C LYS A 76 2.21 18.63 18.13
N LEU A 77 1.18 19.41 17.85
CA LEU A 77 0.43 19.40 16.59
C LEU A 77 0.61 20.73 15.86
N SER A 78 1.06 20.67 14.60
CA SER A 78 1.15 21.82 13.71
C SER A 78 0.20 21.68 12.52
N ALA A 79 -0.34 22.81 12.08
CA ALA A 79 -1.22 22.94 10.93
C ALA A 79 -0.67 24.02 9.99
N ALA A 80 -0.27 23.63 8.78
CA ALA A 80 0.18 24.54 7.73
C ALA A 80 -0.80 24.51 6.55
N VAL A 81 -1.30 25.66 6.12
CA VAL A 81 -2.17 25.76 4.94
C VAL A 81 -1.46 26.50 3.83
N TYR A 82 -1.27 25.87 2.67
CA TYR A 82 -0.53 26.42 1.52
C TYR A 82 -1.44 27.14 0.52
N GLY A 83 -0.96 28.20 -0.15
CA GLY A 83 -1.82 29.07 -0.97
C GLY A 83 -2.08 28.64 -2.43
N LYS A 84 -1.22 27.84 -3.06
CA LYS A 84 -1.41 27.38 -4.45
C LYS A 84 -2.40 26.20 -4.51
N GLY A 85 -3.69 26.52 -4.40
CA GLY A 85 -4.75 25.58 -4.08
C GLY A 85 -4.69 25.27 -2.58
N PRO A 86 -5.61 25.79 -1.75
CA PRO A 86 -5.53 25.63 -0.31
C PRO A 86 -5.31 24.16 0.05
N LYS A 87 -4.23 23.86 0.75
CA LYS A 87 -3.90 22.49 1.17
C LYS A 87 -3.41 22.50 2.59
N LEU A 88 -4.09 21.76 3.45
CA LEU A 88 -3.69 21.52 4.82
C LEU A 88 -2.60 20.45 4.87
N LEU A 89 -1.60 20.70 5.70
CA LEU A 89 -0.62 19.74 6.20
C LEU A 89 -0.66 19.79 7.73
N LEU A 90 -1.11 18.70 8.35
CA LEU A 90 -0.98 18.47 9.78
C LEU A 90 0.29 17.64 10.05
N GLN A 91 1.05 17.98 11.08
CA GLN A 91 2.22 17.21 11.52
C GLN A 91 2.31 17.12 13.04
N GLY A 92 2.80 15.98 13.52
CA GLY A 92 3.07 15.74 14.95
C GLY A 92 2.03 14.85 15.65
N LYS A 93 1.87 15.00 16.97
CA LYS A 93 1.00 14.14 17.79
C LYS A 93 -0.41 14.72 17.90
N GLY A 94 -1.42 13.86 17.97
CA GLY A 94 -2.83 14.27 18.07
C GLY A 94 -3.52 14.51 16.72
N ILE A 95 -2.90 14.10 15.61
CA ILE A 95 -3.49 14.25 14.27
C ILE A 95 -4.81 13.51 14.16
N GLU A 96 -4.87 12.25 14.58
CA GLU A 96 -6.10 11.44 14.48
C GLU A 96 -7.27 12.10 15.22
N GLU A 97 -7.05 12.50 16.47
CA GLU A 97 -8.05 13.18 17.30
C GLU A 97 -8.49 14.51 16.67
N PHE A 98 -7.55 15.35 16.24
CA PHE A 98 -7.88 16.61 15.59
C PHE A 98 -8.64 16.40 14.28
N VAL A 99 -8.25 15.41 13.46
CA VAL A 99 -8.95 15.14 12.21
C VAL A 99 -10.37 14.67 12.48
N GLN A 100 -10.55 13.70 13.38
CA GLN A 100 -11.85 13.07 13.66
C GLN A 100 -12.83 13.99 14.39
N PHE A 101 -12.38 14.79 15.36
CA PHE A 101 -13.27 15.57 16.22
C PHE A 101 -13.36 17.06 15.84
N GLU A 102 -12.38 17.58 15.09
CA GLU A 102 -12.34 19.00 14.72
C GLU A 102 -12.46 19.19 13.21
N LEU A 103 -11.51 18.66 12.43
CA LEU A 103 -11.42 18.96 11.00
C LEU A 103 -12.61 18.39 10.21
N GLU A 104 -12.91 17.10 10.39
CA GLU A 104 -13.95 16.41 9.64
C GLU A 104 -15.36 16.93 9.94
N PRO A 105 -15.83 16.97 11.20
CA PRO A 105 -17.18 17.41 11.49
C PRO A 105 -17.38 18.91 11.30
N LYS A 106 -16.38 19.75 11.58
CA LYS A 106 -16.55 21.21 11.59
C LYS A 106 -16.14 21.89 10.28
N ILE A 107 -15.22 21.31 9.50
CA ILE A 107 -14.67 21.94 8.27
C ILE A 107 -15.00 21.13 7.02
N LEU A 108 -14.78 19.81 7.03
CA LEU A 108 -14.96 18.99 5.82
C LEU A 108 -16.41 18.59 5.60
N GLY A 109 -17.20 18.48 6.67
CA GLY A 109 -18.58 17.99 6.62
C GLY A 109 -18.70 16.50 6.25
N GLU A 110 -17.58 15.78 6.22
CA GLU A 110 -17.46 14.38 5.84
C GLU A 110 -16.43 13.72 6.77
N ALA A 111 -16.82 12.63 7.44
CA ALA A 111 -15.94 11.89 8.36
C ALA A 111 -15.16 10.80 7.59
N LYS A 112 -13.91 11.02 7.18
CA LYS A 112 -13.13 10.13 6.30
C LYS A 112 -12.10 9.26 7.03
N LEU A 113 -11.50 9.75 8.11
CA LEU A 113 -10.40 9.12 8.83
C LEU A 113 -10.94 8.20 9.92
N GLY A 114 -10.75 6.89 9.79
CA GLY A 114 -11.36 5.87 10.67
C GLY A 114 -12.76 5.40 10.23
N TYR A 115 -13.25 5.88 9.08
CA TYR A 115 -14.50 5.47 8.44
C TYR A 115 -14.28 4.89 7.03
N GLU A 116 -13.08 4.40 6.75
CA GLU A 116 -12.72 3.83 5.45
C GLU A 116 -13.67 2.70 5.04
N GLU A 117 -14.20 1.94 6.00
CA GLU A 117 -15.23 0.91 5.76
C GLU A 117 -16.57 1.48 5.28
N VAL A 118 -16.91 2.70 5.68
CA VAL A 118 -18.16 3.36 5.31
C VAL A 118 -18.03 4.02 3.94
N HIS A 119 -16.88 4.64 3.65
CA HIS A 119 -16.64 5.37 2.40
C HIS A 119 -16.12 4.50 1.26
N SER A 120 -15.50 3.36 1.58
CA SER A 120 -14.94 2.43 0.61
C SER A 120 -15.22 0.99 1.04
N PRO A 121 -16.51 0.60 1.15
CA PRO A 121 -16.89 -0.73 1.63
C PRO A 121 -16.28 -1.83 0.75
N GLU A 122 -16.15 -1.57 -0.55
CA GLU A 122 -15.50 -2.44 -1.52
C GLU A 122 -14.09 -2.89 -1.08
N MET A 123 -13.29 -2.02 -0.44
CA MET A 123 -11.93 -2.33 0.03
C MET A 123 -11.90 -3.43 1.10
N PHE A 124 -13.02 -3.64 1.79
CA PHE A 124 -13.18 -4.63 2.85
C PHE A 124 -13.98 -5.85 2.40
N GLU A 125 -14.51 -5.85 1.18
CA GLU A 125 -15.12 -7.04 0.59
C GLU A 125 -14.05 -8.02 0.12
N PRO A 126 -14.36 -9.33 0.03
CA PRO A 126 -13.44 -10.33 -0.50
C PRO A 126 -12.95 -9.99 -1.92
N HIS A 127 -11.64 -9.81 -2.09
CA HIS A 127 -11.04 -9.59 -3.41
C HIS A 127 -9.53 -9.86 -3.43
N PHE A 128 -8.98 -9.99 -4.64
CA PHE A 128 -7.54 -9.93 -4.87
C PHE A 128 -7.10 -8.52 -5.24
N GLY A 129 -5.92 -8.11 -4.76
CA GLY A 129 -5.17 -6.99 -5.30
C GLY A 129 -3.91 -7.50 -6.00
N VAL A 130 -3.53 -6.88 -7.12
CA VAL A 130 -2.37 -7.27 -7.93
C VAL A 130 -1.56 -6.04 -8.34
N ASP A 131 -0.26 -6.08 -8.08
CA ASP A 131 0.69 -5.00 -8.38
C ASP A 131 2.08 -5.56 -8.74
N GLU A 132 2.94 -4.71 -9.28
CA GLU A 132 4.27 -5.08 -9.74
C GLU A 132 5.42 -4.24 -9.15
N SER A 133 6.62 -4.81 -9.18
CA SER A 133 7.87 -4.12 -8.86
C SER A 133 8.97 -4.46 -9.86
N GLY A 134 9.92 -3.52 -10.03
CA GLY A 134 11.06 -3.70 -10.93
C GLY A 134 10.83 -3.28 -12.38
N LYS A 135 9.63 -2.80 -12.77
CA LYS A 135 9.33 -2.44 -14.17
C LYS A 135 10.24 -1.34 -14.73
N GLY A 136 10.64 -0.38 -13.89
CA GLY A 136 11.46 0.78 -14.26
C GLY A 136 12.92 0.66 -13.83
N ASP A 137 13.31 -0.47 -13.25
CA ASP A 137 14.65 -0.68 -12.72
C ASP A 137 15.52 -1.39 -13.75
N PHE A 138 16.71 -0.83 -14.02
CA PHE A 138 17.64 -1.40 -14.98
C PHE A 138 18.12 -2.79 -14.55
N PHE A 139 18.61 -2.89 -13.31
CA PHE A 139 18.99 -4.15 -12.70
C PHE A 139 17.77 -4.86 -12.09
N GLY A 140 17.85 -6.18 -12.07
CA GLY A 140 16.91 -7.00 -11.32
C GLY A 140 15.67 -7.45 -12.08
N PRO A 141 14.85 -8.26 -11.41
CA PRO A 141 13.74 -8.97 -12.03
C PRO A 141 12.59 -8.02 -12.34
N LEU A 142 11.60 -8.54 -13.05
CA LEU A 142 10.23 -8.05 -12.97
C LEU A 142 9.48 -8.96 -12.00
N VAL A 143 8.87 -8.38 -10.96
CA VAL A 143 8.09 -9.13 -9.98
C VAL A 143 6.64 -8.68 -10.06
N ILE A 144 5.72 -9.62 -10.22
CA ILE A 144 4.29 -9.39 -10.09
C ILE A 144 3.84 -10.15 -8.85
N ALA A 145 3.07 -9.51 -7.98
CA ALA A 145 2.52 -10.16 -6.80
C ALA A 145 1.02 -9.87 -6.69
N GLY A 146 0.34 -10.72 -5.94
CA GLY A 146 -1.05 -10.50 -5.61
C GLY A 146 -1.40 -11.04 -4.24
N VAL A 147 -2.38 -10.41 -3.62
CA VAL A 147 -2.81 -10.70 -2.25
C VAL A 147 -4.32 -10.74 -2.17
N TYR A 148 -4.86 -11.74 -1.48
CA TYR A 148 -6.26 -11.85 -1.10
C TYR A 148 -6.52 -11.14 0.22
N VAL A 149 -7.62 -10.39 0.27
CA VAL A 149 -8.18 -9.82 1.50
C VAL A 149 -9.67 -10.15 1.61
N ASP A 150 -10.16 -10.18 2.84
CA ASP A 150 -11.56 -10.05 3.24
C ASP A 150 -11.67 -8.96 4.31
N ARG A 151 -12.85 -8.76 4.90
CA ARG A 151 -13.07 -7.70 5.90
C ARG A 151 -12.10 -7.78 7.07
N GLY A 152 -11.85 -8.97 7.60
CA GLY A 152 -10.96 -9.16 8.76
C GLY A 152 -9.50 -8.89 8.39
N ILE A 153 -9.07 -9.41 7.24
CA ILE A 153 -7.71 -9.19 6.72
C ILE A 153 -7.48 -7.72 6.40
N ALA A 154 -8.44 -7.05 5.75
CA ALA A 154 -8.35 -5.63 5.42
C ALA A 154 -8.20 -4.77 6.68
N ARG A 155 -8.99 -5.02 7.73
CA ARG A 155 -8.81 -4.35 9.03
C ARG A 155 -7.41 -4.56 9.61
N ASN A 156 -6.95 -5.81 9.66
CA ASN A 156 -5.60 -6.12 10.15
C ASN A 156 -4.51 -5.41 9.35
N PHE A 157 -4.69 -5.31 8.03
CA PHE A 157 -3.74 -4.63 7.14
C PHE A 157 -3.73 -3.12 7.37
N MET A 158 -4.90 -2.53 7.56
CA MET A 158 -5.05 -1.12 7.92
C MET A 158 -4.34 -0.82 9.25
N ASP A 159 -4.62 -1.60 10.30
CA ASP A 159 -4.01 -1.44 11.63
C ASP A 159 -2.48 -1.61 11.58
N ALA A 160 -1.98 -2.54 10.76
CA ALA A 160 -0.55 -2.75 10.55
C ALA A 160 0.15 -1.59 9.81
N GLY A 161 -0.62 -0.68 9.20
CA GLY A 161 -0.13 0.44 8.40
C GLY A 161 0.35 0.03 7.01
N ILE A 162 -0.27 -1.01 6.42
CA ILE A 162 -0.03 -1.39 5.02
C ILE A 162 -0.46 -0.25 4.11
N GLN A 163 0.42 0.08 3.18
CA GLN A 163 0.27 1.19 2.24
C GLN A 163 1.16 0.91 1.01
N ASP A 164 1.02 1.72 -0.03
CA ASP A 164 1.89 1.64 -1.22
C ASP A 164 3.37 1.55 -0.83
N SER A 165 4.04 0.52 -1.37
CA SER A 165 5.46 0.27 -1.20
C SER A 165 6.35 1.47 -1.55
N LYS A 166 5.92 2.35 -2.45
CA LYS A 166 6.66 3.58 -2.81
C LYS A 166 6.69 4.63 -1.70
N ARG A 167 5.74 4.58 -0.76
CA ARG A 167 5.68 5.48 0.41
C ARG A 167 6.57 5.00 1.57
N ILE A 168 7.09 3.78 1.48
CA ILE A 168 7.92 3.17 2.51
C ILE A 168 9.39 3.44 2.22
N GLY A 169 10.02 4.26 3.06
CA GLY A 169 11.39 4.73 2.86
C GLY A 169 12.51 3.76 3.24
N SER A 170 12.20 2.61 3.85
CA SER A 170 13.20 1.66 4.36
C SER A 170 12.91 0.23 3.92
N ASP A 171 13.94 -0.45 3.41
CA ASP A 171 13.88 -1.86 3.02
C ASP A 171 13.54 -2.76 4.23
N ALA A 172 14.04 -2.42 5.42
CA ALA A 172 13.70 -3.14 6.66
C ALA A 172 12.20 -3.06 6.99
N ARG A 173 11.56 -1.92 6.72
CA ARG A 173 10.12 -1.75 6.91
C ARG A 173 9.32 -2.53 5.87
N ILE A 174 9.81 -2.62 4.62
CA ILE A 174 9.23 -3.49 3.58
C ILE A 174 9.24 -4.95 4.05
N HIS A 175 10.38 -5.47 4.54
CA HIS A 175 10.46 -6.84 5.06
C HIS A 175 9.52 -7.08 6.23
N SER A 176 9.50 -6.15 7.21
CA SER A 176 8.59 -6.22 8.35
C SER A 176 7.11 -6.29 7.94
N LEU A 177 6.69 -5.48 6.96
CA LEU A 177 5.30 -5.49 6.49
C LEU A 177 4.97 -6.71 5.64
N ALA A 178 5.91 -7.18 4.81
CA ALA A 178 5.77 -8.43 4.08
C ALA A 178 5.56 -9.62 5.03
N ASP A 179 6.29 -9.67 6.13
CA ASP A 179 6.10 -10.69 7.17
C ASP A 179 4.71 -10.61 7.81
N VAL A 180 4.21 -9.40 8.09
CA VAL A 180 2.84 -9.21 8.61
C VAL A 180 1.81 -9.73 7.61
N ILE A 181 1.94 -9.41 6.32
CA ILE A 181 1.04 -9.89 5.27
C ILE A 181 1.00 -11.42 5.24
N ARG A 182 2.18 -12.07 5.27
CA ARG A 182 2.28 -13.55 5.21
C ARG A 182 1.78 -14.23 6.48
N LYS A 183 1.90 -13.59 7.65
CA LYS A 183 1.48 -14.14 8.95
C LYS A 183 0.01 -13.86 9.30
N THR A 184 -0.65 -12.94 8.59
CA THR A 184 -2.06 -12.63 8.82
C THR A 184 -2.92 -13.83 8.46
N HIS A 185 -3.68 -14.33 9.43
CA HIS A 185 -4.52 -15.52 9.23
C HIS A 185 -5.54 -15.31 8.11
N GLY A 186 -5.68 -16.30 7.22
CA GLY A 186 -6.61 -16.25 6.09
C GLY A 186 -6.11 -15.49 4.86
N ALA A 187 -5.15 -14.58 5.03
CA ALA A 187 -4.49 -13.87 3.93
C ALA A 187 -3.69 -14.83 3.07
N ILE A 188 -3.75 -14.62 1.75
CA ILE A 188 -3.04 -15.44 0.78
C ILE A 188 -2.31 -14.50 -0.15
N ALA A 189 -1.00 -14.68 -0.25
CA ALA A 189 -0.15 -13.98 -1.21
C ALA A 189 0.47 -14.98 -2.19
N ASP A 190 0.66 -14.55 -3.43
CA ASP A 190 1.41 -15.25 -4.47
C ASP A 190 2.25 -14.26 -5.26
N SER A 191 3.36 -14.71 -5.85
CA SER A 191 4.18 -13.86 -6.71
C SER A 191 4.85 -14.65 -7.85
N VAL A 192 4.99 -13.97 -8.98
CA VAL A 192 5.74 -14.41 -10.14
C VAL A 192 6.99 -13.53 -10.26
N VAL A 193 8.16 -14.13 -10.02
CA VAL A 193 9.46 -13.46 -10.14
C VAL A 193 10.10 -13.85 -11.48
N ILE A 194 10.26 -12.88 -12.37
CA ILE A 194 10.87 -13.08 -13.69
C ILE A 194 12.29 -12.50 -13.63
N GLY A 195 13.28 -13.38 -13.44
CA GLY A 195 14.71 -12.99 -13.43
C GLY A 195 15.16 -12.38 -14.76
N PRO A 196 16.24 -11.57 -14.79
CA PRO A 196 16.67 -10.81 -15.97
C PRO A 196 16.85 -11.65 -17.23
N GLU A 197 17.45 -12.84 -17.14
CA GLU A 197 17.66 -13.73 -18.30
C GLU A 197 16.32 -14.08 -18.95
N ARG A 198 15.41 -14.64 -18.15
CA ARG A 198 14.07 -15.00 -18.61
C ARG A 198 13.25 -13.77 -19.03
N TYR A 199 13.43 -12.65 -18.34
CA TYR A 199 12.76 -11.41 -18.68
C TYR A 199 13.15 -10.94 -20.08
N ASN A 200 14.44 -10.97 -20.41
CA ASN A 200 14.93 -10.54 -21.72
C ASN A 200 14.36 -11.44 -22.83
N ASP A 201 14.37 -12.76 -22.64
CA ASP A 201 13.77 -13.71 -23.60
C ASP A 201 12.26 -13.49 -23.77
N LEU A 202 11.54 -13.25 -22.68
CA LEU A 202 10.10 -13.00 -22.73
C LEU A 202 9.80 -11.65 -23.36
N TYR A 203 10.57 -10.61 -23.06
CA TYR A 203 10.39 -9.28 -23.65
C TYR A 203 10.49 -9.34 -25.18
N GLU A 204 11.48 -10.05 -25.71
CA GLU A 204 11.63 -10.28 -27.16
C GLU A 204 10.41 -11.01 -27.76
N LYS A 205 9.87 -12.01 -27.05
CA LYS A 205 8.68 -12.77 -27.51
C LYS A 205 7.37 -12.00 -27.44
N PHE A 206 7.15 -11.23 -26.37
CA PHE A 206 5.94 -10.43 -26.18
C PHE A 206 5.97 -9.13 -26.99
N GLY A 207 7.16 -8.66 -27.39
CA GLY A 207 7.40 -7.44 -28.16
C GLY A 207 7.19 -6.13 -27.38
N ASN A 208 6.44 -6.14 -26.28
CA ASN A 208 6.23 -4.98 -25.43
C ASN A 208 6.02 -5.34 -23.95
N LEU A 209 6.40 -4.41 -23.07
CA LEU A 209 6.33 -4.59 -21.61
C LEU A 209 4.90 -4.79 -21.11
N ASN A 210 3.92 -4.08 -21.67
CA ASN A 210 2.54 -4.13 -21.21
C ASN A 210 1.93 -5.51 -21.41
N SER A 211 2.26 -6.19 -22.51
CA SER A 211 1.80 -7.56 -22.77
C SER A 211 2.42 -8.57 -21.80
N LEU A 212 3.71 -8.40 -21.48
CA LEU A 212 4.38 -9.21 -20.44
C LEU A 212 3.77 -8.98 -19.05
N LEU A 213 3.48 -7.72 -18.69
CA LEU A 213 2.77 -7.39 -17.45
C LEU A 213 1.37 -8.00 -17.43
N GLY A 214 0.60 -7.88 -18.51
CA GLY A 214 -0.73 -8.48 -18.65
C GLY A 214 -0.72 -9.98 -18.38
N TRP A 215 0.24 -10.69 -18.96
CA TRP A 215 0.46 -12.11 -18.69
C TRP A 215 0.84 -12.39 -17.24
N GLY A 216 1.77 -11.61 -16.67
CA GLY A 216 2.20 -11.77 -15.28
C GLY A 216 1.06 -11.58 -14.27
N HIS A 217 0.24 -10.54 -14.46
CA HIS A 217 -0.93 -10.26 -13.63
C HIS A 217 -1.97 -11.38 -13.74
N ALA A 218 -2.28 -11.82 -14.97
CA ALA A 218 -3.19 -12.93 -15.19
C ALA A 218 -2.68 -14.24 -14.55
N ARG A 219 -1.37 -14.50 -14.59
CA ARG A 219 -0.78 -15.68 -13.96
C ARG A 219 -0.89 -15.66 -12.44
N VAL A 220 -0.65 -14.50 -11.82
CA VAL A 220 -0.82 -14.33 -10.37
C VAL A 220 -2.30 -14.52 -9.97
N ILE A 221 -3.23 -13.93 -10.72
CA ILE A 221 -4.67 -14.11 -10.48
C ILE A 221 -5.06 -15.60 -10.54
N GLU A 222 -4.57 -16.32 -11.55
CA GLU A 222 -4.83 -17.76 -11.70
C GLU A 222 -4.29 -18.57 -10.50
N ASN A 223 -3.08 -18.25 -10.03
CA ASN A 223 -2.47 -18.90 -8.87
C ASN A 223 -3.26 -18.60 -7.57
N LEU A 224 -3.76 -17.38 -7.40
CA LEU A 224 -4.58 -17.00 -6.26
C LEU A 224 -5.95 -17.69 -6.31
N LEU A 225 -6.60 -17.74 -7.48
CA LEU A 225 -7.84 -18.47 -7.69
C LEU A 225 -7.70 -19.97 -7.43
N ALA A 226 -6.52 -20.55 -7.64
CA ALA A 226 -6.25 -21.94 -7.25
C ALA A 226 -6.42 -22.19 -5.76
N ARG A 227 -6.13 -21.18 -4.94
CA ARG A 227 -6.13 -21.26 -3.48
C ARG A 227 -7.40 -20.65 -2.87
N ARG A 228 -8.04 -19.70 -3.57
CA ARG A 228 -9.33 -19.09 -3.23
C ARG A 228 -10.25 -19.04 -4.45
N PRO A 229 -10.87 -20.16 -4.85
CA PRO A 229 -11.74 -20.21 -6.04
C PRO A 229 -12.98 -19.32 -5.94
N GLY A 230 -13.51 -19.10 -4.73
CA GLY A 230 -14.70 -18.29 -4.48
C GLY A 230 -14.48 -16.78 -4.41
N CYS A 231 -13.29 -16.29 -4.78
CA CYS A 231 -13.01 -14.85 -4.77
C CYS A 231 -13.75 -14.17 -5.94
N PRO A 232 -14.63 -13.19 -5.68
CA PRO A 232 -15.54 -12.67 -6.70
C PRO A 232 -14.85 -11.70 -7.68
N ARG A 233 -13.76 -11.03 -7.25
CA ARG A 233 -13.14 -9.97 -8.03
C ARG A 233 -11.63 -9.86 -7.81
N ALA A 234 -10.94 -9.27 -8.79
CA ALA A 234 -9.55 -8.84 -8.70
C ALA A 234 -9.42 -7.37 -9.08
N LEU A 235 -8.53 -6.64 -8.40
CA LEU A 235 -8.21 -5.25 -8.62
C LEU A 235 -6.73 -5.09 -9.00
N SER A 236 -6.45 -4.28 -10.01
CA SER A 236 -5.07 -3.94 -10.39
C SER A 236 -4.92 -2.47 -10.78
N ASP A 237 -3.71 -1.91 -10.62
CA ASP A 237 -3.42 -0.57 -11.11
C ASP A 237 -3.43 -0.52 -12.64
N LYS A 238 -3.95 0.58 -13.18
CA LYS A 238 -4.13 0.74 -14.62
C LYS A 238 -2.78 1.11 -15.27
N PHE A 239 -2.04 0.11 -15.75
CA PHE A 239 -0.78 0.32 -16.50
C PHE A 239 -0.95 0.30 -18.02
N ALA A 240 -2.07 -0.22 -18.54
CA ALA A 240 -2.36 -0.30 -19.97
C ALA A 240 -3.88 -0.24 -20.23
N ASP A 241 -4.27 -0.43 -21.49
CA ASP A 241 -5.66 -0.69 -21.86
C ASP A 241 -6.17 -1.92 -21.11
N ALA A 242 -7.40 -1.84 -20.58
CA ALA A 242 -7.97 -2.90 -19.74
C ALA A 242 -7.98 -4.28 -20.44
N ARG A 243 -8.07 -4.29 -21.77
CA ARG A 243 -8.05 -5.50 -22.60
C ARG A 243 -6.75 -6.28 -22.50
N VAL A 244 -5.63 -5.65 -22.11
CA VAL A 244 -4.31 -6.30 -22.02
C VAL A 244 -4.32 -7.41 -20.98
N ILE A 245 -4.80 -7.13 -19.76
CA ILE A 245 -4.91 -8.15 -18.72
C ILE A 245 -6.06 -9.11 -19.07
N GLN A 246 -7.23 -8.58 -19.48
CA GLN A 246 -8.41 -9.40 -19.78
C GLN A 246 -8.13 -10.49 -20.81
N ARG A 247 -7.41 -10.18 -21.90
CA ARG A 247 -7.02 -11.16 -22.93
C ARG A 247 -5.99 -12.18 -22.44
N SER A 248 -5.25 -11.84 -21.38
CA SER A 248 -4.23 -12.70 -20.79
C SER A 248 -4.80 -13.64 -19.72
N LEU A 249 -6.05 -13.43 -19.28
CA LEU A 249 -6.70 -14.24 -18.25
C LEU A 249 -6.74 -15.73 -18.65
N LEU A 250 -6.26 -16.54 -17.72
CA LEU A 250 -6.24 -18.00 -17.82
C LEU A 250 -7.61 -18.59 -17.43
N GLN A 251 -7.72 -19.92 -17.42
CA GLN A 251 -9.00 -20.62 -17.32
C GLN A 251 -9.86 -20.16 -16.14
N ARG A 252 -9.31 -20.10 -14.92
CA ARG A 252 -10.07 -19.63 -13.74
C ARG A 252 -10.26 -18.13 -13.77
N GLY A 253 -9.24 -17.40 -14.22
CA GLY A 253 -9.29 -15.94 -14.35
C GLY A 253 -10.41 -15.43 -15.26
N ARG A 254 -10.90 -16.21 -16.23
CA ARG A 254 -11.96 -15.77 -17.16
C ARG A 254 -13.31 -15.52 -16.50
N GLU A 255 -13.57 -16.14 -15.35
CA GLU A 255 -14.84 -16.00 -14.62
C GLU A 255 -14.79 -14.89 -13.56
N ILE A 256 -13.60 -14.34 -13.28
CA ILE A 256 -13.43 -13.31 -12.26
C ILE A 256 -13.85 -11.93 -12.79
N LYS A 257 -14.48 -11.12 -11.93
CA LYS A 257 -14.63 -9.69 -12.22
C LYS A 257 -13.28 -9.00 -12.06
N LEU A 258 -12.66 -8.56 -13.17
CA LEU A 258 -11.41 -7.80 -13.14
C LEU A 258 -11.67 -6.30 -13.23
N ASP A 259 -11.37 -5.59 -12.16
CA ASP A 259 -11.42 -4.13 -12.07
C ASP A 259 -10.01 -3.53 -12.24
N GLN A 260 -9.92 -2.44 -13.00
CA GLN A 260 -8.67 -1.69 -13.19
C GLN A 260 -8.93 -0.21 -12.97
N ARG A 261 -8.23 0.39 -12.01
CA ARG A 261 -8.34 1.83 -11.71
C ARG A 261 -6.97 2.47 -11.58
N THR A 262 -6.90 3.75 -11.86
CA THR A 262 -5.70 4.54 -11.54
C THR A 262 -5.60 4.70 -10.04
N LYS A 263 -4.38 4.68 -9.49
CA LYS A 263 -4.12 4.78 -8.05
C LYS A 263 -4.73 3.62 -7.26
N ALA A 264 -4.69 2.41 -7.84
CA ALA A 264 -5.25 1.24 -7.19
C ALA A 264 -4.53 0.91 -5.86
N GLU A 265 -3.31 1.42 -5.65
CA GLU A 265 -2.54 1.29 -4.41
C GLU A 265 -3.18 1.94 -3.16
N SER A 266 -4.29 2.68 -3.32
CA SER A 266 -5.13 3.10 -2.19
C SER A 266 -5.92 1.93 -1.58
N ASP A 267 -6.10 0.84 -2.33
CA ASP A 267 -6.69 -0.39 -1.86
C ASP A 267 -5.69 -1.24 -1.07
N LEU A 268 -6.13 -1.84 0.04
CA LEU A 268 -5.26 -2.61 0.94
C LEU A 268 -4.71 -3.89 0.30
N ALA A 269 -5.47 -4.55 -0.57
CA ALA A 269 -5.01 -5.75 -1.25
C ALA A 269 -3.92 -5.40 -2.27
N VAL A 270 -4.10 -4.31 -3.02
CA VAL A 270 -3.11 -3.83 -4.00
C VAL A 270 -1.87 -3.27 -3.29
N ALA A 271 -2.05 -2.51 -2.20
CA ALA A 271 -0.96 -2.05 -1.36
C ALA A 271 -0.15 -3.22 -0.79
N ALA A 272 -0.81 -4.25 -0.27
CA ALA A 272 -0.14 -5.46 0.20
C ALA A 272 0.62 -6.17 -0.94
N ALA A 273 0.02 -6.29 -2.13
CA ALA A 273 0.69 -6.84 -3.31
C ALA A 273 1.95 -6.03 -3.68
N SER A 274 1.89 -4.70 -3.64
CA SER A 274 3.03 -3.82 -3.90
C SER A 274 4.20 -4.10 -2.95
N ILE A 275 3.91 -4.36 -1.67
CA ILE A 275 4.91 -4.67 -0.65
C ILE A 275 5.55 -6.03 -0.93
N ILE A 276 4.75 -7.06 -1.22
CA ILE A 276 5.26 -8.40 -1.56
C ILE A 276 6.13 -8.35 -2.83
N ALA A 277 5.70 -7.62 -3.87
CA ALA A 277 6.47 -7.48 -5.10
C ALA A 277 7.79 -6.76 -4.85
N ARG A 278 7.78 -5.67 -4.06
CA ARG A 278 8.99 -4.90 -3.73
C ARG A 278 9.94 -5.67 -2.84
N GLU A 279 9.44 -6.44 -1.88
CA GLU A 279 10.24 -7.30 -1.00
C GLU A 279 11.01 -8.35 -1.81
N ALA A 280 10.32 -9.08 -2.69
CA ALA A 280 10.95 -10.07 -3.57
C ALA A 280 11.98 -9.44 -4.53
N PHE A 281 11.71 -8.23 -5.03
CA PHE A 281 12.65 -7.48 -5.86
C PHE A 281 13.92 -7.09 -5.09
N ILE A 282 13.79 -6.57 -3.87
CA ILE A 282 14.93 -6.23 -2.99
C ILE A 282 15.75 -7.49 -2.65
N ASN A 283 15.08 -8.59 -2.28
CA ASN A 283 15.74 -9.86 -1.99
C ASN A 283 16.58 -10.35 -3.16
N TRP A 284 16.05 -10.25 -4.38
CA TRP A 284 16.79 -10.64 -5.57
C TRP A 284 18.04 -9.78 -5.78
N LEU A 285 17.92 -8.45 -5.67
CA LEU A 285 19.05 -7.52 -5.83
C LEU A 285 20.15 -7.80 -4.81
N ASN A 286 19.78 -8.03 -3.55
CA ASN A 286 20.73 -8.33 -2.48
C ASN A 286 21.44 -9.67 -2.70
N ALA A 287 20.69 -10.72 -3.06
CA ALA A 287 21.25 -12.04 -3.32
C ALA A 287 22.21 -12.03 -4.52
N ARG A 288 21.79 -11.42 -5.64
CA ARG A 288 22.62 -11.36 -6.85
C ARG A 288 23.82 -10.42 -6.67
N GLY A 289 23.63 -9.28 -6.00
CA GLY A 289 24.71 -8.35 -5.66
C GLY A 289 25.77 -9.02 -4.79
N LYS A 290 25.36 -9.78 -3.77
CA LYS A 290 26.28 -10.57 -2.93
C LYS A 290 27.08 -11.59 -3.75
N ALA A 291 26.42 -12.32 -4.65
CA ALA A 291 27.07 -13.30 -5.51
C ALA A 291 28.13 -12.69 -6.47
N LEU A 292 27.93 -11.43 -6.87
CA LEU A 292 28.84 -10.71 -7.76
C LEU A 292 29.82 -9.78 -7.01
N CYS A 293 29.72 -9.73 -5.67
CA CYS A 293 30.45 -8.78 -4.82
C CYS A 293 30.26 -7.31 -5.25
N VAL A 294 29.05 -6.94 -5.69
CA VAL A 294 28.69 -5.56 -6.08
C VAL A 294 27.34 -5.15 -5.47
N LYS A 295 27.13 -3.85 -5.30
CA LYS A 295 25.81 -3.32 -4.90
C LYS A 295 24.98 -3.03 -6.14
N LEU A 296 23.94 -3.83 -6.39
CA LEU A 296 22.99 -3.56 -7.46
C LEU A 296 21.97 -2.53 -7.00
N GLY A 297 22.01 -1.34 -7.59
CA GLY A 297 21.10 -0.24 -7.29
C GLY A 297 19.75 -0.34 -8.00
N ARG A 298 18.76 0.38 -7.46
CA ARG A 298 17.42 0.55 -8.05
C ARG A 298 17.39 1.74 -9.01
N GLY A 299 16.50 1.69 -9.99
CA GLY A 299 16.28 2.71 -11.00
C GLY A 299 17.33 2.73 -12.11
N VAL A 300 17.64 3.94 -12.59
CA VAL A 300 18.52 4.20 -13.75
C VAL A 300 19.50 5.37 -13.48
N SER A 301 19.87 5.59 -12.21
CA SER A 301 20.74 6.70 -11.79
C SER A 301 22.18 6.58 -12.34
N GLY A 302 22.96 7.67 -12.22
CA GLY A 302 24.38 7.66 -12.58
C GLY A 302 25.19 6.57 -11.86
N SER A 303 24.88 6.31 -10.57
CA SER A 303 25.52 5.22 -9.81
C SER A 303 25.17 3.84 -10.36
N VAL A 304 23.92 3.61 -10.78
CA VAL A 304 23.50 2.36 -11.45
C VAL A 304 24.27 2.17 -12.75
N LYS A 305 24.39 3.23 -13.57
CA LYS A 305 25.16 3.18 -14.81
C LYS A 305 26.64 2.88 -14.56
N GLN A 306 27.22 3.46 -13.51
CA GLN A 306 28.61 3.21 -13.16
C GLN A 306 28.83 1.74 -12.77
N THR A 307 28.02 1.19 -11.87
CA THR A 307 28.08 -0.24 -11.49
C THR A 307 27.96 -1.15 -12.71
N ALA A 308 27.12 -0.79 -13.68
CA ALA A 308 26.97 -1.56 -14.90
C ALA A 308 28.22 -1.50 -15.81
N ARG A 309 28.89 -0.35 -15.93
CA ARG A 309 30.19 -0.25 -16.62
C ARG A 309 31.24 -1.12 -15.95
N ASP A 310 31.32 -1.07 -14.62
CA ASP A 310 32.29 -1.86 -13.85
C ASP A 310 32.06 -3.37 -14.06
N LEU A 311 30.80 -3.81 -14.07
CA LEU A 311 30.43 -5.19 -14.38
C LEU A 311 30.83 -5.60 -15.81
N VAL A 312 30.57 -4.75 -16.80
CA VAL A 312 30.94 -5.02 -18.20
C VAL A 312 32.46 -5.06 -18.38
N ALA A 313 33.19 -4.15 -17.75
CA ALA A 313 34.66 -4.15 -17.78
C ALA A 313 35.25 -5.44 -17.18
N LYS A 314 34.63 -5.97 -16.13
CA LYS A 314 35.11 -7.17 -15.41
C LYS A 314 34.68 -8.49 -16.05
N HIS A 315 33.46 -8.57 -16.57
CA HIS A 315 32.83 -9.83 -16.98
C HIS A 315 32.42 -9.88 -18.47
N GLY A 316 32.69 -8.80 -19.21
CA GLY A 316 32.21 -8.62 -20.58
C GLY A 316 30.72 -8.23 -20.65
N PRO A 317 30.25 -7.78 -21.82
CA PRO A 317 28.89 -7.23 -21.99
C PRO A 317 27.77 -8.25 -21.75
N ALA A 318 28.03 -9.54 -21.96
CA ALA A 318 27.05 -10.61 -21.77
C ALA A 318 26.48 -10.69 -20.34
N ILE A 319 27.23 -10.21 -19.34
CA ILE A 319 26.76 -10.17 -17.94
C ILE A 319 25.46 -9.40 -17.79
N LEU A 320 25.23 -8.36 -18.61
CA LEU A 320 24.03 -7.53 -18.51
C LEU A 320 22.75 -8.32 -18.82
N ARG A 321 22.79 -9.35 -19.69
CA ARG A 321 21.63 -10.23 -19.90
C ARG A 321 21.23 -11.01 -18.64
N GLN A 322 22.20 -11.27 -17.74
CA GLN A 322 21.97 -12.01 -16.50
C GLN A 322 21.50 -11.17 -15.33
N VAL A 323 21.77 -9.85 -15.36
CA VAL A 323 21.51 -8.97 -14.23
C VAL A 323 20.57 -7.81 -14.52
N ALA A 324 20.35 -7.48 -15.79
CA ALA A 324 19.65 -6.28 -16.22
C ALA A 324 18.66 -6.52 -17.37
N LYS A 325 17.81 -5.52 -17.58
CA LYS A 325 16.85 -5.46 -18.69
C LYS A 325 17.53 -4.84 -19.90
N VAL A 326 17.92 -5.64 -20.88
CA VAL A 326 18.86 -5.20 -21.94
C VAL A 326 18.22 -4.36 -23.06
N HIS A 327 16.88 -4.31 -23.13
CA HIS A 327 16.18 -3.40 -24.04
C HIS A 327 16.17 -1.94 -23.53
N PHE A 328 16.67 -1.67 -22.32
CA PHE A 328 16.76 -0.30 -21.80
C PHE A 328 17.86 0.46 -22.53
N ARG A 329 17.64 1.77 -22.73
CA ARG A 329 18.68 2.68 -23.28
C ARG A 329 20.00 2.58 -22.54
N THR A 330 19.95 2.38 -21.22
CA THR A 330 21.12 2.18 -20.37
C THR A 330 22.02 1.05 -20.87
N ALA A 331 21.49 -0.10 -21.31
CA ALA A 331 22.30 -1.20 -21.82
C ALA A 331 23.07 -0.80 -23.09
N HIS A 332 22.38 -0.14 -24.04
CA HIS A 332 22.99 0.38 -25.25
C HIS A 332 24.07 1.44 -24.96
N GLU A 333 23.82 2.36 -24.03
CA GLU A 333 24.82 3.36 -23.62
C GLU A 333 26.09 2.74 -23.00
N ILE A 334 25.98 1.57 -22.38
CA ILE A 334 27.11 0.90 -21.70
C ILE A 334 27.86 -0.03 -22.65
N ALA A 335 27.16 -0.75 -23.53
CA ALA A 335 27.74 -1.72 -24.46
C ALA A 335 27.01 -1.66 -25.81
N PRO A 336 27.26 -0.61 -26.61
CA PRO A 336 26.51 -0.33 -27.85
C PRO A 336 26.69 -1.40 -28.92
N GLU A 337 27.84 -2.05 -28.97
CA GLU A 337 28.12 -3.15 -29.90
C GLU A 337 27.36 -4.44 -29.56
N SER A 338 26.91 -4.58 -28.30
CA SER A 338 26.23 -5.79 -27.81
C SER A 338 24.72 -5.62 -27.66
N PHE A 339 24.23 -4.38 -27.50
CA PHE A 339 22.82 -4.10 -27.27
C PHE A 339 22.33 -2.98 -28.19
N ALA A 340 21.28 -3.27 -28.96
CA ALA A 340 20.69 -2.32 -29.89
C ALA A 340 20.10 -1.10 -29.17
N ALA A 341 20.13 0.05 -29.84
CA ALA A 341 19.43 1.22 -29.36
C ALA A 341 17.92 0.93 -29.28
N PRO A 342 17.25 1.31 -28.18
CA PRO A 342 15.80 1.17 -28.11
C PRO A 342 15.13 2.03 -29.18
N ALA A 343 13.99 1.57 -29.69
CA ALA A 343 13.20 2.31 -30.66
C ALA A 343 12.96 3.75 -30.17
N PRO A 344 13.05 4.76 -31.06
CA PRO A 344 12.77 6.14 -30.70
C PRO A 344 11.36 6.22 -30.11
N ARG A 345 11.20 6.96 -29.00
CA ARG A 345 9.87 7.23 -28.45
C ARG A 345 9.08 7.97 -29.53
N THR A 346 7.98 7.40 -30.00
CA THR A 346 7.00 8.12 -30.80
C THR A 346 6.58 9.36 -30.00
N GLU A 347 6.81 10.54 -30.57
CA GLU A 347 6.30 11.77 -29.99
C GLU A 347 4.78 11.65 -29.90
N TRP A 348 4.25 11.80 -28.68
CA TRP A 348 2.82 11.92 -28.48
C TRP A 348 2.37 13.19 -29.18
N ARG A 349 1.64 13.06 -30.30
CA ARG A 349 0.84 14.17 -30.82
C ARG A 349 -0.16 14.53 -29.72
N ARG A 350 -0.02 15.75 -29.19
CA ARG A 350 -0.94 16.33 -28.19
C ARG A 350 -2.35 16.43 -28.73
#